data_AF-A0A7C4ST14-F1
#
_entry.id   AF-A0A7C4ST14-F1
#
_cell.length_a   1.000
_cell.length_b   1.000
_cell.length_c   1.000
_cell.angle_alpha   90.00
_cell.angle_beta   90.00
_cell.angle_gamma   90.00
#
_symmetry.space_group_name_H-M   'P 1'
#
loop_
_entity.id
_entity.type
_entity.pdbx_description
1 polymer ?
#
loop_
_entity_poly.entity_id
_entity_poly.type
_entity_poly.pdbx_seq_one_letter_code
_entity_poly.pdbx_strand_id
1 'polypeptide(L)'
;EDVTQEENDLKQLVPMLDRCEEQAGRRPDEVLTDAGYWSEENAKVEDERTELFVATTKDWKQRKAQRERGAPRGRIPKDATLKERMERKLLTQRGKEAYKQRGVTIEPVFGQMAMRNLVRFWLRGIAKVKGEWSLWCTSHNILRLWRAGVVLKPAC
;
A
#
# COMPACT_ATOMS: atom_id res chain seq x y z
N GLU A 1 -6.54 3.68 1.19
CA GLU A 1 -7.17 2.80 2.19
C GLU A 1 -8.47 3.42 2.68
N ASP A 2 -9.48 2.60 2.92
CA ASP A 2 -10.82 3.02 3.37
C ASP A 2 -11.22 2.24 4.62
N VAL A 3 -12.22 2.76 5.32
CA VAL A 3 -12.71 2.14 6.56
C VAL A 3 -13.42 0.82 6.23
N THR A 4 -12.94 -0.25 6.85
CA THR A 4 -13.48 -1.61 6.74
C THR A 4 -13.93 -2.13 8.11
N GLN A 5 -14.82 -3.12 8.10
CA GLN A 5 -15.18 -3.92 9.28
C GLN A 5 -14.50 -5.30 9.26
N GLU A 6 -13.74 -5.62 8.21
CA GLU A 6 -12.94 -6.84 8.15
C GLU A 6 -11.78 -6.74 9.15
N GLU A 7 -11.43 -7.88 9.76
CA GLU A 7 -10.36 -7.95 10.76
C GLU A 7 -8.96 -7.76 10.15
N ASN A 8 -8.81 -8.06 8.86
CA ASN A 8 -7.54 -7.98 8.15
C ASN A 8 -7.69 -7.40 6.74
N ASP A 9 -6.54 -7.05 6.17
CA ASP A 9 -6.47 -6.38 4.87
C ASP A 9 -6.46 -7.33 3.68
N LEU A 10 -6.63 -8.63 3.91
CA LEU A 10 -6.48 -9.67 2.87
C LEU A 10 -7.43 -9.42 1.69
N LYS A 11 -8.64 -8.90 1.94
CA LYS A 11 -9.64 -8.61 0.92
C LYS A 11 -9.62 -7.16 0.41
N GLN A 12 -8.67 -6.33 0.85
CA GLN A 12 -8.68 -4.90 0.58
C GLN A 12 -7.84 -4.50 -0.65
N LEU A 13 -7.03 -5.41 -1.22
CA LEU A 13 -6.20 -5.10 -2.40
C LEU A 13 -7.03 -4.76 -3.63
N VAL A 14 -7.93 -5.67 -4.05
CA VAL A 14 -8.74 -5.51 -5.26
C VAL A 14 -9.65 -4.28 -5.18
N PRO A 15 -10.42 -4.07 -4.09
CA PRO A 15 -11.23 -2.85 -3.95
C PRO A 15 -10.39 -1.56 -4.00
N MET A 16 -9.13 -1.60 -3.54
CA MET A 16 -8.24 -0.44 -3.62
C MET A 16 -7.81 -0.16 -5.06
N LEU A 17 -7.49 -1.20 -5.85
CA LEU A 17 -7.11 -1.04 -7.26
C LEU A 17 -8.27 -0.53 -8.11
N ASP A 18 -9.46 -1.08 -7.91
CA ASP A 18 -10.66 -0.67 -8.64
C ASP A 18 -10.97 0.81 -8.38
N ARG A 19 -10.83 1.27 -7.14
CA ARG A 19 -10.99 2.69 -6.81
C ARG A 19 -9.93 3.58 -7.42
N CYS A 20 -8.68 3.14 -7.48
CA CYS A 20 -7.63 3.88 -8.18
C CYS A 20 -8.00 4.06 -9.66
N GLU A 21 -8.52 3.01 -10.28
CA GLU A 21 -8.96 3.04 -11.67
C GLU A 21 -10.18 3.95 -11.88
N GLU A 22 -11.19 3.88 -11.01
CA GLU A 22 -12.36 4.76 -11.04
C GLU A 22 -11.98 6.25 -10.87
N GLN A 23 -11.02 6.55 -9.99
CA GLN A 23 -10.65 7.93 -9.66
C GLN A 23 -9.63 8.54 -10.61
N ALA A 24 -8.66 7.75 -11.06
CA ALA A 24 -7.53 8.22 -11.88
C ALA A 24 -7.62 7.79 -13.34
N GLY A 25 -8.65 7.01 -13.71
CA GLY A 25 -8.82 6.43 -15.05
C GLY A 25 -7.84 5.31 -15.39
N ARG A 26 -6.99 4.89 -14.44
CA ARG A 26 -6.00 3.83 -14.60
C ARG A 26 -5.57 3.23 -13.26
N ARG A 27 -5.11 1.99 -13.29
CA ARG A 27 -4.43 1.36 -12.14
C ARG A 27 -3.01 1.91 -11.96
N PRO A 28 -2.45 1.84 -10.73
CA PRO A 28 -1.06 2.21 -10.46
C PRO A 28 -0.07 1.29 -11.19
N ASP A 29 1.07 1.83 -11.60
CA ASP A 29 2.11 1.03 -12.27
C ASP A 29 2.82 0.07 -11.29
N GLU A 30 2.98 0.49 -10.04
CA GLU A 30 3.56 -0.31 -8.95
C GLU A 30 2.69 -0.22 -7.70
N VAL A 31 2.49 -1.36 -7.02
CA VAL A 31 1.70 -1.44 -5.79
C VAL A 31 2.53 -2.07 -4.67
N LEU A 32 2.63 -1.37 -3.55
CA LEU A 32 3.45 -1.76 -2.40
C LEU A 32 2.56 -1.99 -1.16
N THR A 33 2.52 -3.22 -0.63
CA THR A 33 1.66 -3.56 0.53
C THR A 33 2.40 -4.44 1.56
N ASP A 34 1.94 -4.43 2.82
CA ASP A 34 2.49 -5.36 3.83
C ASP A 34 1.92 -6.77 3.72
N ALA A 35 2.38 -7.61 4.66
CA ALA A 35 1.91 -8.95 4.89
C ALA A 35 0.45 -9.08 5.31
N GLY A 36 -0.24 -8.00 5.66
CA GLY A 36 -1.70 -8.02 5.85
C GLY A 36 -2.45 -8.29 4.54
N TYR A 37 -1.87 -7.87 3.41
CA TYR A 37 -2.42 -8.06 2.07
C TYR A 37 -1.97 -9.37 1.39
N TRP A 38 -1.15 -10.19 2.04
CA TRP A 38 -0.63 -11.41 1.41
C TRP A 38 -1.70 -12.51 1.30
N SER A 39 -2.01 -12.88 0.06
CA SER A 39 -2.70 -14.12 -0.30
C SER A 39 -2.29 -14.54 -1.71
N GLU A 40 -2.40 -15.84 -2.03
CA GLU A 40 -2.13 -16.31 -3.39
C GLU A 40 -3.10 -15.70 -4.41
N GLU A 41 -4.35 -15.46 -4.00
CA GLU A 41 -5.34 -14.78 -4.84
C GLU A 41 -4.95 -13.34 -5.14
N ASN A 42 -4.47 -12.58 -4.15
CA ASN A 42 -3.97 -11.23 -4.37
C ASN A 42 -2.72 -11.20 -5.24
N ALA A 43 -1.83 -12.20 -5.11
CA ALA A 43 -0.64 -12.30 -5.95
C ALA A 43 -0.98 -12.54 -7.44
N LYS A 44 -2.14 -13.15 -7.74
CA LYS A 44 -2.62 -13.37 -9.11
C LYS A 44 -3.22 -12.12 -9.77
N VAL A 45 -3.46 -11.06 -9.00
CA VAL A 45 -3.99 -9.78 -9.52
C VAL A 45 -2.90 -9.00 -10.28
N GLU A 46 -1.63 -9.36 -10.12
CA GLU A 46 -0.52 -8.79 -10.88
C GLU A 46 -0.72 -9.02 -12.38
N ASP A 47 -0.60 -7.95 -13.17
CA ASP A 47 -0.72 -7.98 -14.63
C ASP A 47 0.44 -7.22 -15.29
N GLU A 48 0.44 -7.13 -16.62
CA GLU A 48 1.51 -6.47 -17.38
C GLU A 48 1.62 -4.96 -17.10
N ARG A 49 0.57 -4.34 -16.53
CA ARG A 49 0.51 -2.91 -16.24
C ARG A 49 0.76 -2.59 -14.77
N THR A 50 0.41 -3.50 -13.87
CA THR A 50 0.41 -3.29 -12.41
C THR A 50 1.35 -4.30 -11.75
N GLU A 51 2.56 -3.86 -11.41
CA GLU A 51 3.54 -4.71 -10.73
C GLU A 51 3.31 -4.72 -9.20
N LEU A 52 3.12 -5.92 -8.62
CA LEU A 52 2.84 -6.06 -7.18
C LEU A 52 4.09 -6.37 -6.34
N PHE A 53 4.26 -5.67 -5.23
CA PHE A 53 5.26 -5.95 -4.20
C PHE A 53 4.55 -6.12 -2.84
N VAL A 54 4.11 -7.35 -2.57
CA VAL A 54 3.36 -7.72 -1.35
C VAL A 54 4.29 -8.46 -0.40
N ALA A 55 4.54 -7.92 0.79
CA ALA A 55 5.34 -8.65 1.77
C ALA A 55 4.67 -9.97 2.17
N THR A 56 5.40 -11.07 2.21
CA THR A 56 4.84 -12.39 2.59
C THR A 56 4.89 -12.65 4.10
N THR A 57 5.73 -11.90 4.81
CA THR A 57 5.97 -12.02 6.25
C THR A 57 6.28 -10.66 6.85
N LYS A 58 6.25 -10.56 8.20
CA LYS A 58 6.60 -9.33 8.91
C LYS A 58 8.00 -8.85 8.51
N ASP A 59 8.16 -7.53 8.37
CA ASP A 59 9.37 -6.89 7.84
C ASP A 59 10.65 -7.33 8.58
N TRP A 60 10.62 -7.44 9.90
CA TRP A 60 11.79 -7.90 10.67
C TRP A 60 12.23 -9.34 10.32
N LYS A 61 11.29 -10.22 9.95
CA LYS A 61 11.60 -11.59 9.51
C LYS A 61 12.21 -11.58 8.12
N GLN A 62 11.72 -10.73 7.22
CA GLN A 62 12.33 -10.54 5.90
C GLN A 62 13.76 -10.00 6.02
N ARG A 63 13.98 -8.97 6.86
CA ARG A 63 15.33 -8.42 7.12
C ARG A 63 16.28 -9.46 7.74
N LYS A 64 15.78 -10.32 8.63
CA LYS A 64 16.56 -11.43 9.18
C LYS A 64 16.96 -12.44 8.11
N ALA A 65 15.99 -12.92 7.33
CA ALA A 65 16.24 -13.87 6.24
C ALA A 65 17.22 -13.29 5.19
N GLN A 66 17.13 -11.98 4.92
CA GLN A 66 18.08 -11.25 4.07
C GLN A 66 19.51 -11.28 4.60
N ARG A 67 19.68 -11.02 5.90
CA ARG A 67 21.00 -11.02 6.54
C ARG A 67 21.64 -12.41 6.52
N GLU A 68 20.82 -13.45 6.62
CA GLU A 68 21.28 -14.85 6.67
C GLU A 68 21.55 -15.46 5.29
N ARG A 69 20.69 -15.19 4.29
CA ARG A 69 20.73 -15.88 2.98
C ARG A 69 21.33 -15.04 1.85
N GLY A 70 21.49 -13.73 2.04
CA GLY A 70 21.91 -12.81 0.99
C GLY A 70 20.86 -12.63 -0.12
N ALA A 71 21.17 -11.79 -1.12
CA ALA A 71 20.29 -11.58 -2.27
C ALA A 71 20.38 -12.78 -3.22
N PRO A 72 19.27 -13.44 -3.56
CA PRO A 72 19.27 -14.59 -4.46
C PRO A 72 19.75 -14.18 -5.86
N ARG A 73 20.69 -14.94 -6.44
CA ARG A 73 21.25 -14.71 -7.78
C ARG A 73 20.64 -15.64 -8.83
N GLY A 74 20.56 -15.16 -10.06
CA GLY A 74 20.06 -15.92 -11.21
C GLY A 74 18.54 -15.84 -11.43
N ARG A 75 18.06 -16.54 -12.46
CA ARG A 75 16.64 -16.58 -12.83
C ARG A 75 15.80 -17.22 -11.71
N ILE A 76 14.58 -16.74 -11.52
CA ILE A 76 13.62 -17.40 -10.63
C ILE A 76 13.26 -18.77 -11.24
N PRO A 77 13.32 -19.87 -10.46
CA PRO A 77 12.89 -21.19 -10.92
C PRO A 77 11.43 -21.15 -11.40
N LYS A 78 11.13 -21.86 -12.49
CA LYS A 78 9.76 -21.87 -13.08
C LYS A 78 8.76 -22.61 -12.18
N ASP A 79 9.24 -23.56 -11.40
CA ASP A 79 8.53 -24.38 -10.42
C ASP A 79 8.34 -23.68 -9.07
N ALA A 80 8.92 -22.49 -8.87
CA ALA A 80 8.75 -21.74 -7.63
C ALA A 80 7.28 -21.34 -7.41
N THR A 81 6.82 -21.51 -6.17
CA THR A 81 5.48 -21.10 -5.72
C THR A 81 5.29 -19.59 -5.83
N LEU A 82 4.04 -19.10 -5.86
CA LEU A 82 3.76 -17.66 -5.88
C LEU A 82 4.42 -16.93 -4.71
N LYS A 83 4.45 -17.57 -3.53
CA LYS A 83 5.12 -17.06 -2.34
C LYS A 83 6.62 -16.90 -2.54
N GLU A 84 7.30 -17.95 -3.00
CA GLU A 84 8.75 -17.91 -3.22
C GLU A 84 9.14 -16.92 -4.31
N ARG A 85 8.31 -16.80 -5.35
CA ARG A 85 8.48 -15.78 -6.40
C ARG A 85 8.41 -14.37 -5.82
N MET A 86 7.39 -14.07 -5.01
CA MET A 86 7.24 -12.77 -4.37
C MET A 86 8.37 -12.48 -3.37
N GLU A 87 8.74 -13.44 -2.54
CA GLU A 87 9.87 -13.32 -1.62
C GLU A 87 11.15 -13.01 -2.39
N ARG A 88 11.42 -13.74 -3.46
CA ARG A 88 12.58 -13.51 -4.31
C ARG A 88 12.54 -12.14 -4.98
N LYS A 89 11.38 -11.69 -5.46
CA LYS A 89 11.16 -10.37 -6.06
C LYS A 89 11.51 -9.25 -5.08
N LEU A 90 11.03 -9.33 -3.84
CA LEU A 90 11.34 -8.39 -2.76
C LEU A 90 12.81 -8.39 -2.34
N LEU A 91 13.52 -9.52 -2.52
CA LEU A 91 14.95 -9.64 -2.20
C LEU A 91 15.88 -9.04 -3.27
N THR A 92 15.39 -8.79 -4.49
CA THR A 92 16.17 -8.15 -5.55
C THR A 92 16.50 -6.69 -5.21
N GLN A 93 17.53 -6.12 -5.84
CA GLN A 93 17.89 -4.71 -5.63
C GLN A 93 16.73 -3.77 -6.01
N ARG A 94 16.11 -3.99 -7.17
CA ARG A 94 14.92 -3.24 -7.62
C ARG A 94 13.77 -3.38 -6.63
N GLY A 95 13.45 -4.61 -6.21
CA GLY A 95 12.36 -4.86 -5.27
C GLY A 95 12.58 -4.19 -3.92
N LYS A 96 13.82 -4.12 -3.44
CA LYS A 96 14.17 -3.38 -2.21
C LYS A 96 13.96 -1.87 -2.37
N GLU A 97 14.42 -1.32 -3.48
CA GLU A 97 14.30 0.12 -3.75
C GLU A 97 12.83 0.54 -3.89
N ALA A 98 12.04 -0.23 -4.62
CA ALA A 98 10.60 -0.04 -4.74
C ALA A 98 9.93 -0.17 -3.36
N TYR A 99 10.16 -1.27 -2.64
CA TYR A 99 9.50 -1.52 -1.36
C TYR A 99 9.88 -0.49 -0.27
N LYS A 100 11.09 0.09 -0.33
CA LYS A 100 11.49 1.20 0.57
C LYS A 100 10.61 2.44 0.41
N GLN A 101 10.04 2.68 -0.77
CA GLN A 101 9.14 3.81 -1.02
C GLN A 101 7.84 3.71 -0.21
N ARG A 102 7.45 2.51 0.23
CA ARG A 102 6.26 2.30 1.05
C ARG A 102 6.34 3.09 2.36
N GLY A 103 7.48 3.00 3.05
CA GLY A 103 7.71 3.70 4.32
C GLY A 103 7.73 5.23 4.16
N VAL A 104 8.07 5.74 2.98
CA VAL A 104 8.10 7.20 2.73
C VAL A 104 6.73 7.71 2.29
N THR A 105 5.92 6.86 1.66
CA THR A 105 4.64 7.28 1.07
C THR A 105 3.50 7.25 2.08
N ILE A 106 3.22 6.09 2.70
CA ILE A 106 1.98 5.90 3.47
C ILE A 106 2.16 6.10 4.97
N GLU A 107 3.31 5.72 5.54
CA GLU A 107 3.55 5.84 6.98
C GLU A 107 3.51 7.30 7.47
N PRO A 108 4.06 8.31 6.75
CA PRO A 108 3.97 9.69 7.19
C PRO A 108 2.53 10.23 7.14
N VAL A 109 1.68 9.73 6.24
CA VAL A 109 0.27 10.12 6.17
C VAL A 109 -0.43 9.73 7.47
N PHE A 110 -0.31 8.45 7.88
CA PHE A 110 -0.89 7.97 9.12
C PHE A 110 -0.25 8.59 10.36
N GLY A 111 1.08 8.76 10.37
CA GLY A 111 1.79 9.43 11.46
C GLY A 111 1.32 10.88 11.66
N GLN A 112 1.14 11.64 10.58
CA GLN A 112 0.61 13.00 10.65
C GLN A 112 -0.85 13.04 11.11
N MET A 113 -1.67 12.05 10.73
CA MET A 113 -3.04 11.94 11.22
C MET A 113 -3.06 11.66 12.73
N ALA A 114 -2.22 10.74 13.21
CA ALA A 114 -2.09 10.44 14.65
C ALA A 114 -1.60 11.66 15.44
N MET A 115 -0.63 12.43 14.92
CA MET A 115 -0.16 13.69 15.52
C MET A 115 -1.26 14.76 15.60
N ARG A 116 -2.31 14.64 14.78
CA ARG A 116 -3.50 15.50 14.80
C ARG A 116 -4.63 14.91 15.65
N ASN A 117 -4.32 13.93 16.51
CA ASN A 117 -5.22 13.22 17.41
C ASN A 117 -6.28 12.33 16.74
N LEU A 118 -6.06 11.90 15.49
CA LEU A 118 -6.86 10.83 14.88
C LEU A 118 -6.37 9.46 15.35
N VAL A 119 -6.71 9.11 16.59
CA VAL A 119 -6.40 7.79 17.19
C VAL A 119 -7.64 6.91 17.33
N ARG A 120 -8.83 7.52 17.28
CA ARG A 120 -10.13 6.85 17.35
C ARG A 120 -11.16 7.67 16.58
N PHE A 121 -12.14 6.99 16.01
CA PHE A 121 -13.31 7.64 15.44
C PHE A 121 -14.27 8.09 16.54
N TRP A 122 -14.92 9.22 16.30
CA TRP A 122 -15.90 9.79 17.23
C TRP A 122 -17.32 9.30 16.92
N LEU A 123 -17.61 9.08 15.63
CA LEU A 123 -18.90 8.59 15.19
C LEU A 123 -19.00 7.07 15.33
N ARG A 124 -20.24 6.57 15.47
CA ARG A 124 -20.56 5.13 15.50
C ARG A 124 -21.38 4.74 14.28
N GLY A 125 -21.10 3.55 13.74
CA GLY A 125 -21.71 3.01 12.53
C GLY A 125 -20.89 3.33 11.28
N ILE A 126 -20.69 2.31 10.43
CA ILE A 126 -19.74 2.34 9.32
C ILE A 126 -19.96 3.51 8.35
N ALA A 127 -21.21 3.85 8.05
CA ALA A 127 -21.54 4.98 7.16
C ALA A 127 -21.06 6.32 7.72
N LYS A 128 -21.26 6.56 9.02
CA LYS A 128 -20.83 7.81 9.67
C LYS A 128 -19.31 7.86 9.80
N VAL A 129 -18.68 6.75 10.15
CA VAL A 129 -17.22 6.62 10.25
C VAL A 129 -16.56 6.86 8.89
N LYS A 130 -17.12 6.36 7.80
CA LYS A 130 -16.64 6.67 6.43
C LYS A 130 -16.70 8.16 6.09
N GLY A 131 -17.77 8.84 6.52
CA GLY A 131 -17.87 10.30 6.39
C GLY A 131 -16.78 11.03 7.19
N GLU A 132 -16.57 10.63 8.45
CA GLU A 132 -15.49 11.16 9.30
C GLU A 132 -14.11 10.94 8.68
N TRP A 133 -13.82 9.74 8.19
CA TRP A 133 -12.59 9.41 7.50
C TRP A 133 -12.37 10.26 6.25
N SER A 134 -13.42 10.45 5.44
CA SER A 134 -13.36 11.29 4.24
C SER A 134 -13.00 12.74 4.57
N LEU A 135 -13.51 13.28 5.67
CA LEU A 135 -13.18 14.62 6.15
C LEU A 135 -11.70 14.71 6.58
N TRP A 136 -11.19 13.70 7.27
CA TRP A 136 -9.78 13.62 7.65
C TRP A 136 -8.84 13.56 6.44
N CYS A 137 -9.15 12.69 5.48
CA CYS A 137 -8.40 12.60 4.22
C CYS A 137 -8.43 13.93 3.46
N THR A 138 -9.59 14.57 3.36
CA THR A 138 -9.75 15.87 2.70
C THR A 138 -8.89 16.93 3.36
N SER A 139 -8.96 17.04 4.69
CA SER A 139 -8.15 17.99 5.45
C SER A 139 -6.66 17.74 5.30
N HIS A 140 -6.21 16.48 5.30
CA HIS A 140 -4.82 16.12 5.02
C HIS A 140 -4.39 16.54 3.61
N ASN A 141 -5.22 16.26 2.59
CA ASN A 141 -4.93 16.62 1.20
C ASN A 141 -4.84 18.14 1.00
N ILE A 142 -5.74 18.92 1.60
CA ILE A 142 -5.69 20.40 1.55
C ILE A 142 -4.38 20.92 2.18
N LEU A 143 -3.98 20.41 3.35
CA LEU A 143 -2.73 20.83 3.99
C LEU A 143 -1.50 20.46 3.16
N ARG A 144 -1.52 19.30 2.49
CA ARG A 144 -0.47 18.90 1.54
C ARG A 144 -0.38 19.87 0.36
N LEU A 145 -1.50 20.19 -0.27
CA LEU A 145 -1.56 21.15 -1.39
C LEU A 145 -1.06 22.54 -0.98
N TRP A 146 -1.50 23.01 0.19
CA TRP A 146 -1.06 24.31 0.73
C TRP A 146 0.44 24.34 0.99
N ARG A 147 1.00 23.32 1.65
CA ARG A 147 2.46 23.22 1.90
C ARG A 147 3.29 23.07 0.62
N ALA A 148 2.73 22.42 -0.40
CA ALA A 148 3.36 22.31 -1.71
C ALA A 148 3.33 23.61 -2.52
N GLY A 149 2.65 24.66 -2.02
CA GLY A 149 2.53 25.94 -2.73
C GLY A 149 1.72 25.83 -4.02
N VAL A 150 0.82 24.85 -4.12
CA VAL A 150 0.01 24.64 -5.33
C VAL A 150 -0.95 25.81 -5.49
N VAL A 151 -0.74 26.60 -6.54
CA VAL A 151 -1.68 27.62 -6.99
C VAL A 151 -2.76 26.93 -7.80
N LEU A 152 -3.96 26.81 -7.23
CA LEU A 152 -5.12 26.30 -7.95
C LEU A 152 -5.47 27.32 -9.04
N LYS A 153 -5.42 26.89 -10.30
CA LYS A 153 -5.98 27.70 -11.38
C LYS A 153 -7.49 27.76 -11.21
N PRO A 154 -8.14 28.92 -11.37
CA PRO A 154 -9.59 28.99 -11.38
C PRO A 154 -10.11 28.05 -12.46
N ALA A 155 -11.16 27.30 -12.15
CA ALA A 155 -11.88 26.52 -13.16
C ALA A 155 -12.48 27.51 -14.16
N CYS A 156 -12.09 27.38 -15.42
CA CYS A 156 -12.69 28.11 -16.54
C CYS A 156 -14.15 27.69 -16.72
#